data_AF-A0A936SD94-F1
#
_entry.id   AF-A0A936SD94-F1
#
_cell.length_a   1.000
_cell.length_b   1.000
_cell.length_c   1.000
_cell.angle_alpha   90.00
_cell.angle_beta   90.00
_cell.angle_gamma   90.00
#
_symmetry.space_group_name_H-M   'P 1'
#
loop_
_entity.id
_entity.type
_entity.pdbx_description
1 polymer ?
#
loop_
_entity_poly.entity_id
_entity_poly.type
_entity_poly.pdbx_seq_one_letter_code
_entity_poly.pdbx_strand_id
1 'polypeptide(L)'
;MTSVTDVSAGTDIGVYQQLMRQGKLKTRIYGCSTLADYKRWERTGVRSAFGDAMLRVGCLKGFADGSLGSTTAWLFEPYLDDPKSTGLPSDEIAKMPELVLAADKAGLQVNIHAIGDKANATVLDIYERTAAADGPRDRRFRIEHSQHLRQADIKRFGSLKVVASMPLFLSSTMVDGLGSESMRNACGVHMRFALCSIRGRYWRLGRTRLLHR
;
A
#
# COMPACT_ATOMS: atom_id res chain seq x y z
N MET A 1 15.27 12.15 -6.21
CA MET A 1 13.83 11.84 -6.27
C MET A 1 13.12 12.98 -7.00
N THR A 2 12.31 12.72 -8.02
CA THR A 2 11.66 13.77 -8.84
C THR A 2 10.13 13.84 -8.66
N SER A 3 9.56 12.89 -7.91
CA SER A 3 8.14 12.85 -7.56
C SER A 3 7.92 12.14 -6.23
N VAL A 4 6.88 12.53 -5.49
CA VAL A 4 6.45 11.96 -4.21
C VAL A 4 4.93 11.83 -4.20
N THR A 5 4.43 10.73 -3.62
CA THR A 5 3.05 10.68 -3.14
C THR A 5 3.07 11.01 -1.66
N ASP A 6 2.57 12.18 -1.30
CA ASP A 6 2.53 12.64 0.08
C ASP A 6 1.21 12.19 0.69
N VAL A 7 1.29 11.15 1.52
CA VAL A 7 0.14 10.54 2.20
C VAL A 7 -0.36 11.36 3.39
N SER A 8 0.31 12.46 3.73
CA SER A 8 -0.04 13.41 4.80
C SER A 8 -0.53 14.77 4.26
N ALA A 9 -0.55 14.98 2.95
CA ALA A 9 -0.80 16.29 2.33
C ALA A 9 -2.21 16.88 2.53
N GLY A 10 -3.13 16.22 3.25
CA GLY A 10 -4.54 16.58 3.32
C GLY A 10 -4.80 18.06 3.64
N THR A 11 -4.03 18.65 4.56
CA THR A 11 -4.08 20.08 4.92
C THR A 11 -3.05 20.93 4.17
N ASP A 12 -2.01 20.32 3.64
CA ASP A 12 -0.79 21.02 3.21
C ASP A 12 -0.80 21.37 1.71
N ILE A 13 -1.85 20.99 0.99
CA ILE A 13 -2.05 21.35 -0.43
C ILE A 13 -1.88 22.85 -0.67
N GLY A 14 -2.35 23.70 0.26
CA GLY A 14 -2.19 25.16 0.16
C GLY A 14 -0.72 25.60 0.13
N VAL A 15 0.14 24.95 0.93
CA VAL A 15 1.58 25.21 0.96
C VAL A 15 2.22 24.84 -0.38
N TYR A 16 1.88 23.67 -0.92
CA TYR A 16 2.37 23.25 -2.23
C TYR A 16 1.95 24.20 -3.35
N GLN A 17 0.71 24.67 -3.33
CA GLN A 17 0.25 25.68 -4.30
C GLN A 17 1.02 26.99 -4.18
N GLN A 18 1.32 27.45 -2.96
CA GLN A 18 2.12 28.66 -2.74
C GLN A 18 3.55 28.49 -3.26
N LEU A 19 4.21 27.37 -2.96
CA LEU A 19 5.55 27.06 -3.46
C LEU A 19 5.57 26.96 -4.99
N MET A 20 4.50 26.41 -5.59
CA MET A 20 4.35 26.32 -7.03
C MET A 20 4.23 27.72 -7.67
N ARG A 21 3.39 28.60 -7.12
CA ARG A 21 3.26 30.01 -7.58
C ARG A 21 4.57 30.79 -7.48
N GLN A 22 5.40 30.48 -6.48
CA GLN A 22 6.71 31.10 -6.29
C GLN A 22 7.82 30.47 -7.15
N GLY A 23 7.52 29.44 -7.95
CA GLY A 23 8.54 28.69 -8.71
C GLY A 23 9.52 27.89 -7.83
N LYS A 24 9.17 27.67 -6.55
CA LYS A 24 9.99 27.00 -5.54
C LYS A 24 9.66 25.52 -5.35
N LEU A 25 8.50 25.04 -5.83
CA LEU A 25 8.19 23.61 -5.82
C LEU A 25 9.08 22.89 -6.84
N LYS A 26 10.06 22.10 -6.38
CA LYS A 26 11.03 21.39 -7.24
C LYS A 26 10.73 19.90 -7.44
N THR A 27 9.79 19.36 -6.68
CA THR A 27 9.40 17.94 -6.71
C THR A 27 7.93 17.83 -7.09
N ARG A 28 7.58 16.89 -7.95
CA ARG A 28 6.18 16.63 -8.28
C ARG A 28 5.47 15.97 -7.11
N ILE A 29 4.33 16.51 -6.69
CA ILE A 29 3.59 16.02 -5.53
C ILE A 29 2.25 15.44 -5.98
N TYR A 30 1.94 14.24 -5.51
CA TYR A 30 0.58 13.73 -5.47
C TYR A 30 0.13 13.71 -4.00
N GLY A 31 -0.71 14.66 -3.61
CA GLY A 31 -1.17 14.79 -2.23
C GLY A 31 -2.41 13.96 -1.95
N CYS A 32 -2.38 13.19 -0.85
CA CYS A 32 -3.52 12.43 -0.38
C CYS A 32 -4.18 13.07 0.85
N SER A 33 -5.51 13.05 0.89
CA SER A 33 -6.29 13.38 2.08
C SER A 33 -6.65 12.11 2.85
N THR A 34 -7.18 12.25 4.07
CA THR A 34 -7.71 11.11 4.82
C THR A 34 -8.89 10.48 4.08
N LEU A 35 -9.04 9.15 4.17
CA LEU A 35 -10.12 8.39 3.53
C LEU A 35 -11.51 8.90 3.91
N ALA A 36 -11.69 9.31 5.17
CA ALA A 36 -12.93 9.92 5.66
C ALA A 36 -13.33 11.20 4.90
N ASP A 37 -12.36 11.93 4.33
CA ASP A 37 -12.60 13.19 3.63
C ASP A 37 -13.05 13.00 2.17
N TYR A 38 -13.36 11.79 1.71
CA TYR A 38 -13.74 11.53 0.31
C TYR A 38 -14.88 12.45 -0.17
N LYS A 39 -15.89 12.72 0.68
CA LYS A 39 -17.03 13.59 0.35
C LYS A 39 -16.61 15.01 -0.03
N ARG A 40 -15.51 15.50 0.55
CA ARG A 40 -14.96 16.83 0.20
C ARG A 40 -14.56 16.88 -1.26
N TRP A 41 -13.95 15.81 -1.78
CA TRP A 41 -13.49 15.71 -3.16
C TRP A 41 -14.60 15.31 -4.12
N GLU A 42 -15.50 14.43 -3.68
CA GLU A 42 -16.70 14.06 -4.44
C GLU A 42 -17.54 15.29 -4.81
N ARG A 43 -17.80 16.17 -3.83
CA ARG A 43 -18.59 17.40 -4.03
C ARG A 43 -17.97 18.38 -5.02
N THR A 44 -16.66 18.34 -5.21
CA THR A 44 -15.96 19.21 -6.17
C THR A 44 -15.84 18.56 -7.56
N GLY A 45 -16.22 17.29 -7.72
CA GLY A 45 -16.01 16.52 -8.95
C GLY A 45 -14.56 16.14 -9.20
N VAL A 46 -13.67 16.35 -8.22
CA VAL A 46 -12.25 15.97 -8.31
C VAL A 46 -12.14 14.46 -8.28
N ARG A 47 -11.36 13.92 -9.24
CA ARG A 47 -11.04 12.49 -9.35
C ARG A 47 -9.55 12.25 -9.12
N SER A 48 -9.14 10.99 -9.16
CA SER A 48 -7.73 10.59 -9.02
C SER A 48 -6.81 11.37 -9.96
N ALA A 49 -5.66 11.79 -9.43
CA ALA A 49 -4.60 12.50 -10.15
C ALA A 49 -5.04 13.84 -10.81
N PHE A 50 -6.06 14.50 -10.26
CA PHE A 50 -6.47 15.84 -10.69
C PHE A 50 -5.43 16.90 -10.34
N GLY A 51 -5.17 17.85 -11.24
CA GLY A 51 -4.18 18.90 -11.06
C GLY A 51 -3.28 19.02 -12.28
N ASP A 52 -2.05 19.49 -12.09
CA ASP A 52 -1.10 19.74 -13.18
C ASP A 52 0.09 18.78 -13.14
N ALA A 53 1.18 19.16 -13.82
CA ALA A 53 2.40 18.35 -13.88
C ALA A 53 3.20 18.34 -12.57
N MET A 54 3.03 19.35 -11.72
CA MET A 54 3.80 19.56 -10.49
C MET A 54 3.00 19.23 -9.23
N LEU A 55 1.70 19.48 -9.21
CA LEU A 55 0.84 19.22 -8.07
C LEU A 55 -0.46 18.53 -8.51
N ARG A 56 -0.68 17.33 -7.98
CA ARG A 56 -1.90 16.54 -8.16
C ARG A 56 -2.53 16.19 -6.81
N VAL A 57 -3.84 15.98 -6.84
CA VAL A 57 -4.70 15.60 -5.70
C VAL A 57 -5.71 14.53 -6.14
N GLY A 58 -6.53 14.05 -5.20
CA GLY A 58 -7.52 13.00 -5.47
C GLY A 58 -7.05 11.59 -5.13
N CYS A 59 -6.00 11.44 -4.30
CA CYS A 59 -5.79 10.20 -3.57
C CYS A 59 -6.26 10.33 -2.13
N LEU A 60 -6.59 9.20 -1.54
CA LEU A 60 -7.03 9.06 -0.16
C LEU A 60 -6.11 8.09 0.57
N LYS A 61 -5.91 8.34 1.86
CA LYS A 61 -5.11 7.53 2.78
C LYS A 61 -6.00 7.04 3.92
N GLY A 62 -6.05 5.73 4.14
CA GLY A 62 -6.65 5.13 5.33
C GLY A 62 -5.69 4.21 6.06
N PHE A 63 -6.10 3.73 7.24
CA PHE A 63 -5.30 2.86 8.09
C PHE A 63 -6.03 1.56 8.44
N ALA A 64 -5.37 0.43 8.24
CA ALA A 64 -5.89 -0.88 8.62
C ALA A 64 -5.38 -1.36 9.99
N ASP A 65 -4.15 -0.96 10.35
CA ASP A 65 -3.48 -1.35 11.58
C ASP A 65 -2.39 -0.33 11.96
N GLY A 66 -1.65 -0.62 13.04
CA GLY A 66 -0.52 0.18 13.49
C GLY A 66 0.82 -0.32 12.91
N SER A 67 1.82 -0.48 13.77
CA SER A 67 3.19 -0.87 13.38
C SER A 67 3.73 -2.02 14.20
N LEU A 68 4.70 -2.76 13.64
CA LEU A 68 5.35 -3.87 14.35
C LEU A 68 6.16 -3.38 15.54
N GLY A 69 6.88 -2.26 15.40
CA GLY A 69 7.72 -1.71 16.47
C GLY A 69 6.96 -1.23 17.70
N SER A 70 5.63 -1.13 17.61
CA SER A 70 4.75 -0.83 18.74
C SER A 70 3.81 -1.99 19.07
N THR A 71 4.01 -3.18 18.48
CA THR A 71 3.17 -4.37 18.70
C THR A 71 1.69 -4.11 18.37
N THR A 72 1.43 -3.26 17.37
CA THR A 72 0.07 -2.87 16.95
C THR A 72 -0.25 -3.25 15.50
N ALA A 73 0.71 -3.76 14.72
CA ALA A 73 0.39 -4.35 13.42
C ALA A 73 -0.50 -5.58 13.61
N TRP A 74 -1.54 -5.72 12.80
CA TRP A 74 -2.62 -6.68 13.06
C TRP A 74 -2.35 -8.02 12.38
N LEU A 75 -2.10 -9.05 13.20
CA LEU A 75 -1.63 -10.36 12.79
C LEU A 75 -2.72 -11.45 12.93
N PHE A 76 -2.56 -12.56 12.21
CA PHE A 76 -3.35 -13.77 12.46
C PHE A 76 -2.89 -14.50 13.73
N GLU A 77 -1.58 -14.64 13.89
CA GLU A 77 -0.96 -15.31 15.03
C GLU A 77 -0.48 -14.29 16.07
N PRO A 78 -0.38 -14.68 17.36
CA PRO A 78 0.17 -13.80 18.38
C PRO A 78 1.63 -13.40 18.10
N TYR A 79 2.02 -12.25 18.66
CA TYR A 79 3.42 -11.81 18.64
C TYR A 79 4.30 -12.78 19.45
N LEU A 80 5.55 -12.98 19.02
CA LEU A 80 6.48 -13.86 19.75
C LEU A 80 6.91 -13.26 21.10
N ASP A 81 7.10 -11.94 21.12
CA ASP A 81 7.49 -11.15 22.30
C ASP A 81 6.28 -10.73 23.17
N ASP A 82 5.07 -10.76 22.62
CA ASP A 82 3.81 -10.64 23.36
C ASP A 82 2.76 -11.67 22.90
N PRO A 83 2.79 -12.90 23.44
CA PRO A 83 1.86 -13.97 23.06
C PRO A 83 0.39 -13.69 23.39
N LYS A 84 0.08 -12.61 24.13
CA LYS A 84 -1.30 -12.21 24.44
C LYS A 84 -1.86 -11.24 23.40
N SER A 85 -1.02 -10.67 22.55
CA SER A 85 -1.40 -9.69 21.54
C SER A 85 -1.31 -10.28 20.14
N THR A 86 -2.30 -9.96 19.31
CA THR A 86 -2.24 -10.13 17.84
C THR A 86 -2.17 -8.76 17.14
N GLY A 87 -1.80 -7.72 17.89
CA GLY A 87 -1.89 -6.33 17.48
C GLY A 87 -3.32 -5.81 17.48
N LEU A 88 -3.53 -4.67 16.81
CA LEU A 88 -4.79 -3.93 16.90
C LEU A 88 -5.23 -3.48 15.50
N PRO A 89 -6.48 -3.76 15.09
CA PRO A 89 -7.05 -3.10 13.92
C PRO A 89 -7.19 -1.61 14.21
N SER A 90 -6.98 -0.77 13.19
CA SER A 90 -7.35 0.64 13.27
C SER A 90 -8.87 0.78 13.47
N ASP A 91 -9.26 1.84 14.17
CA ASP A 91 -10.64 2.30 14.30
C ASP A 91 -11.36 2.51 12.95
N GLU A 92 -10.61 2.80 11.89
CA GLU A 92 -11.15 2.96 10.53
C GLU A 92 -11.67 1.64 9.94
N ILE A 93 -11.15 0.47 10.35
CA ILE A 93 -11.47 -0.84 9.75
C ILE A 93 -12.98 -1.10 9.68
N ALA A 94 -13.72 -0.74 10.74
CA ALA A 94 -15.15 -0.99 10.81
C ALA A 94 -15.94 -0.26 9.70
N LYS A 95 -15.50 0.95 9.32
CA LYS A 95 -16.15 1.78 8.30
C LYS A 95 -15.45 1.70 6.94
N MET A 96 -14.27 1.11 6.89
CA MET A 96 -13.44 1.05 5.69
C MET A 96 -14.15 0.46 4.47
N PRO A 97 -14.93 -0.64 4.55
CA PRO A 97 -15.63 -1.17 3.37
C PRO A 97 -16.56 -0.15 2.70
N GLU A 98 -17.32 0.59 3.49
CA GLU A 98 -18.25 1.61 3.00
C GLU A 98 -17.50 2.81 2.43
N LEU A 99 -16.46 3.27 3.13
CA LEU A 99 -15.64 4.41 2.70
C LEU A 99 -14.88 4.11 1.40
N VAL A 100 -14.29 2.92 1.29
CA VAL A 100 -13.56 2.49 0.09
C VAL A 100 -14.51 2.39 -1.10
N LEU A 101 -15.68 1.78 -0.94
CA LEU A 101 -16.67 1.69 -2.01
C LEU A 101 -17.16 3.08 -2.46
N ALA A 102 -17.43 3.98 -1.50
CA ALA A 102 -17.89 5.33 -1.81
C ALA A 102 -16.80 6.15 -2.54
N ALA A 103 -15.55 6.08 -2.05
CA ALA A 103 -14.41 6.72 -2.71
C ALA A 103 -14.14 6.15 -4.11
N ASP A 104 -14.29 4.84 -4.29
CA ASP A 104 -14.14 4.16 -5.58
C ASP A 104 -15.18 4.68 -6.58
N LYS A 105 -16.46 4.79 -6.18
CA LYS A 105 -17.53 5.36 -7.00
C LYS A 105 -17.31 6.84 -7.35
N ALA A 106 -16.70 7.61 -6.44
CA ALA A 106 -16.30 8.99 -6.70
C ALA A 106 -15.09 9.10 -7.66
N GLY A 107 -14.47 7.98 -8.04
CA GLY A 107 -13.31 7.97 -8.93
C GLY A 107 -12.01 8.45 -8.26
N LEU A 108 -11.91 8.35 -6.93
CA LEU A 108 -10.72 8.69 -6.16
C LEU A 108 -9.80 7.46 -6.03
N GLN A 109 -8.49 7.70 -5.92
CA GLN A 109 -7.53 6.61 -5.66
C GLN A 109 -7.45 6.33 -4.16
N VAL A 110 -7.61 5.07 -3.76
CA VAL A 110 -7.52 4.67 -2.35
C VAL A 110 -6.19 3.96 -2.06
N ASN A 111 -5.50 4.44 -1.03
CA ASN A 111 -4.26 3.88 -0.52
C ASN A 111 -4.43 3.56 0.96
N ILE A 112 -4.26 2.29 1.36
CA ILE A 112 -4.47 1.86 2.75
C ILE A 112 -3.15 1.40 3.36
N HIS A 113 -2.84 1.89 4.55
CA HIS A 113 -1.77 1.34 5.38
C HIS A 113 -2.13 -0.05 5.87
N ALA A 114 -1.28 -1.04 5.61
CA ALA A 114 -1.39 -2.36 6.24
C ALA A 114 -0.02 -3.01 6.42
N ILE A 115 0.40 -3.24 7.67
CA ILE A 115 1.68 -3.88 7.99
C ILE A 115 1.51 -5.37 8.28
N GLY A 116 0.55 -5.73 9.12
CA GLY A 116 0.29 -7.09 9.56
C GLY A 116 -0.40 -7.93 8.49
N ASP A 117 -0.26 -9.25 8.58
CA ASP A 117 -0.77 -10.18 7.57
C ASP A 117 -2.31 -10.26 7.57
N LYS A 118 -2.94 -10.13 8.74
CA LYS A 118 -4.40 -10.01 8.88
C LYS A 118 -4.93 -8.67 8.37
N ALA A 119 -4.20 -7.57 8.60
CA ALA A 119 -4.53 -6.28 8.00
C ALA A 119 -4.49 -6.35 6.46
N ASN A 120 -3.41 -6.89 5.88
CA ASN A 120 -3.26 -7.01 4.43
C ASN A 120 -4.37 -7.88 3.81
N ALA A 121 -4.65 -9.05 4.40
CA ALA A 121 -5.74 -9.93 3.96
C ALA A 121 -7.10 -9.21 3.97
N THR A 122 -7.39 -8.48 5.05
CA THR A 122 -8.65 -7.74 5.21
C THR A 122 -8.80 -6.64 4.16
N VAL A 123 -7.74 -5.87 3.89
CA VAL A 123 -7.77 -4.81 2.87
C VAL A 123 -7.94 -5.40 1.46
N LEU A 124 -7.29 -6.54 1.16
CA LEU A 124 -7.49 -7.24 -0.12
C LEU A 124 -8.94 -7.72 -0.29
N ASP A 125 -9.58 -8.22 0.77
CA ASP A 125 -11.00 -8.60 0.73
C ASP A 125 -11.90 -7.39 0.43
N ILE A 126 -11.61 -6.24 1.03
CA ILE A 126 -12.33 -4.98 0.78
C ILE A 126 -12.17 -4.53 -0.68
N TYR A 127 -10.95 -4.55 -1.21
CA TYR A 127 -10.67 -4.19 -2.60
C TYR A 127 -11.32 -5.13 -3.60
N GLU A 128 -11.30 -6.44 -3.33
CA GLU A 128 -11.95 -7.45 -4.16
C GLU A 128 -13.47 -7.21 -4.25
N ARG A 129 -14.13 -7.03 -3.10
CA ARG A 129 -15.57 -6.72 -3.04
C ARG A 129 -15.90 -5.40 -3.75
N THR A 130 -15.06 -4.38 -3.56
CA THR A 130 -15.24 -3.07 -4.22
C THR A 130 -15.11 -3.19 -5.73
N ALA A 131 -14.10 -3.93 -6.21
CA ALA A 131 -13.90 -4.13 -7.64
C ALA A 131 -15.03 -4.94 -8.30
N ALA A 132 -15.61 -5.91 -7.57
CA ALA A 132 -16.78 -6.66 -8.04
C ALA A 132 -18.04 -5.78 -8.13
N ALA A 133 -18.21 -4.81 -7.22
CA ALA A 133 -19.41 -3.97 -7.16
C ALA A 133 -19.45 -2.86 -8.21
N ASP A 134 -18.30 -2.32 -8.64
CA ASP A 134 -18.20 -1.18 -9.58
C ASP A 134 -17.50 -1.54 -10.90
N GLY A 135 -17.51 -2.83 -11.28
CA GLY A 135 -17.03 -3.32 -12.56
C GLY A 135 -15.51 -3.19 -12.81
N PRO A 136 -15.01 -3.64 -13.97
CA PRO A 136 -13.58 -3.60 -14.27
C PRO A 136 -13.10 -2.19 -14.65
N ARG A 137 -12.11 -1.66 -13.91
CA ARG A 137 -11.38 -0.42 -14.24
C ARG A 137 -9.98 -0.45 -13.65
N ASP A 138 -9.07 0.38 -14.16
CA ASP A 138 -7.77 0.58 -13.51
C ASP A 138 -7.95 1.49 -12.29
N ARG A 139 -8.10 0.88 -11.11
CA ARG A 139 -8.29 1.57 -9.83
C ARG A 139 -6.97 2.05 -9.24
N ARG A 140 -5.87 1.39 -9.61
CA ARG A 140 -4.56 1.52 -8.96
C ARG A 140 -4.67 1.49 -7.43
N PHE A 141 -5.53 0.63 -6.88
CA PHE A 141 -5.61 0.42 -5.44
C PHE A 141 -4.21 0.15 -4.89
N ARG A 142 -3.90 0.71 -3.73
CA ARG A 142 -2.58 0.61 -3.15
C ARG A 142 -2.66 0.15 -1.71
N ILE A 143 -1.76 -0.73 -1.33
CA ILE A 143 -1.48 -1.02 0.06
C ILE A 143 -0.08 -0.49 0.37
N GLU A 144 0.00 0.35 1.39
CA GLU A 144 1.25 0.90 1.91
C GLU A 144 1.85 -0.08 2.91
N HIS A 145 3.18 -0.17 2.91
CA HIS A 145 4.02 -1.10 3.67
C HIS A 145 3.97 -2.53 3.17
N SER A 146 2.82 -3.20 3.24
CA SER A 146 2.66 -4.63 2.89
C SER A 146 3.76 -5.53 3.46
N GLN A 147 4.19 -5.24 4.69
CA GLN A 147 5.43 -5.79 5.23
C GLN A 147 5.33 -7.28 5.60
N HIS A 148 4.17 -7.71 6.13
CA HIS A 148 3.87 -9.10 6.44
C HIS A 148 2.71 -9.57 5.58
N LEU A 149 2.97 -10.59 4.78
CA LEU A 149 2.01 -11.18 3.85
C LEU A 149 1.98 -12.69 4.02
N ARG A 150 0.78 -13.26 4.02
CA ARG A 150 0.63 -14.70 3.81
C ARG A 150 0.95 -15.04 2.36
N GLN A 151 1.47 -16.24 2.13
CA GLN A 151 1.82 -16.70 0.79
C GLN A 151 0.65 -16.65 -0.20
N ALA A 152 -0.58 -16.90 0.28
CA ALA A 152 -1.78 -16.81 -0.53
C ALA A 152 -2.10 -15.37 -0.99
N ASP A 153 -1.84 -14.37 -0.13
CA ASP A 153 -2.18 -12.98 -0.42
C ASP A 153 -1.26 -12.37 -1.48
N ILE A 154 -0.01 -12.83 -1.60
CA ILE A 154 0.92 -12.39 -2.66
C ILE A 154 0.31 -12.57 -4.05
N LYS A 155 -0.38 -13.69 -4.31
CA LYS A 155 -1.06 -13.93 -5.59
C LYS A 155 -2.24 -12.98 -5.79
N ARG A 156 -2.96 -12.64 -4.71
CA ARG A 156 -4.13 -11.76 -4.75
C ARG A 156 -3.76 -10.34 -5.18
N PHE A 157 -2.61 -9.81 -4.76
CA PHE A 157 -2.11 -8.51 -5.26
C PHE A 157 -2.04 -8.48 -6.79
N GLY A 158 -1.49 -9.54 -7.41
CA GLY A 158 -1.40 -9.66 -8.86
C GLY A 158 -2.77 -9.78 -9.54
N SER A 159 -3.62 -10.67 -9.04
CA SER A 159 -4.97 -10.89 -9.61
C SER A 159 -5.86 -9.65 -9.53
N LEU A 160 -5.80 -8.92 -8.41
CA LEU A 160 -6.59 -7.70 -8.17
C LEU A 160 -5.92 -6.43 -8.73
N LYS A 161 -4.70 -6.54 -9.28
CA LYS A 161 -3.87 -5.41 -9.75
C LYS A 161 -3.65 -4.34 -8.67
N VAL A 162 -3.50 -4.79 -7.41
CA VAL A 162 -3.21 -3.92 -6.27
C VAL A 162 -1.71 -3.62 -6.24
N VAL A 163 -1.35 -2.36 -6.04
CA VAL A 163 0.03 -1.91 -5.91
C VAL A 163 0.50 -2.13 -4.48
N ALA A 164 1.55 -2.92 -4.28
CA ALA A 164 2.27 -3.00 -3.01
C ALA A 164 3.33 -1.89 -2.95
N SER A 165 3.14 -0.90 -2.08
CA SER A 165 4.04 0.24 -1.88
C SER A 165 4.91 -0.04 -0.65
N MET A 166 6.07 -0.63 -0.89
CA MET A 166 6.93 -1.20 0.16
C MET A 166 8.15 -0.31 0.41
N PRO A 167 8.37 0.20 1.62
CA PRO A 167 9.65 0.80 1.98
C PRO A 167 10.74 -0.27 2.05
N LEU A 168 11.98 0.11 1.71
CA LEU A 168 13.19 -0.69 1.90
C LEU A 168 13.54 -0.77 3.40
N PHE A 169 12.78 -1.53 4.18
CA PHE A 169 13.21 -1.96 5.52
C PHE A 169 13.61 -3.45 5.44
N LEU A 170 14.73 -3.70 4.76
CA LEU A 170 15.55 -4.89 4.98
C LEU A 170 16.70 -4.49 5.89
N SER A 171 16.65 -4.78 7.20
CA SER A 171 17.86 -5.19 7.94
C SER A 171 17.67 -5.51 9.44
N SER A 172 16.73 -4.90 10.18
CA SER A 172 16.74 -5.07 11.66
C SER A 172 15.42 -5.53 12.29
N THR A 173 14.28 -4.91 11.98
CA THR A 173 13.02 -5.22 12.72
C THR A 173 12.29 -6.47 12.27
N MET A 174 12.69 -7.11 11.16
CA MET A 174 12.16 -8.43 10.77
C MET A 174 12.84 -9.59 11.51
N VAL A 175 13.99 -9.38 12.15
CA VAL A 175 14.84 -10.45 12.70
C VAL A 175 14.48 -10.76 14.16
N ASP A 176 14.05 -9.78 14.93
CA ASP A 176 13.98 -9.93 16.39
C ASP A 176 12.61 -10.41 16.91
N GLY A 177 11.58 -10.50 16.05
CA GLY A 177 10.22 -10.82 16.47
C GLY A 177 9.56 -12.04 15.83
N LEU A 178 10.19 -12.75 14.88
CA LEU A 178 9.47 -13.74 14.05
C LEU A 178 10.30 -14.98 13.67
N GLY A 179 9.63 -16.14 13.69
CA GLY A 179 10.18 -17.44 13.28
C GLY A 179 10.57 -17.49 11.81
N SER A 180 11.51 -18.40 11.49
CA SER A 180 12.27 -18.50 10.24
C SER A 180 11.51 -18.67 8.91
N GLU A 181 10.18 -18.87 8.94
CA GLU A 181 9.36 -19.14 7.76
C GLU A 181 8.77 -17.86 7.14
N SER A 182 8.38 -16.89 7.96
CA SER A 182 7.87 -15.57 7.52
C SER A 182 8.94 -14.75 6.78
N MET A 183 10.22 -14.87 7.20
CA MET A 183 11.38 -14.21 6.57
C MET A 183 11.58 -14.61 5.09
N ARG A 184 11.37 -15.88 4.75
CA ARG A 184 11.58 -16.37 3.37
C ARG A 184 10.55 -15.81 2.40
N ASN A 185 9.33 -15.60 2.85
CA ASN A 185 8.23 -15.11 2.02
C ASN A 185 8.36 -13.60 1.73
N ALA A 186 8.76 -12.79 2.72
CA ALA A 186 9.04 -11.36 2.52
C ALA A 186 10.17 -11.12 1.50
N CYS A 187 11.25 -11.90 1.58
CA CYS A 187 12.38 -11.81 0.66
C CYS A 187 12.02 -12.29 -0.77
N GLY A 188 11.14 -13.28 -0.91
CA GLY A 188 10.66 -13.79 -2.20
C GLY A 188 9.81 -12.80 -3.01
N VAL A 189 9.09 -11.88 -2.34
CA VAL A 189 8.31 -10.81 -2.99
C VAL A 189 9.24 -9.74 -3.58
N HIS A 190 10.35 -9.44 -2.91
CA HIS A 190 11.32 -8.42 -3.33
C HIS A 190 11.94 -8.73 -4.71
N MET A 191 12.20 -10.01 -5.02
CA MET A 191 12.78 -10.40 -6.32
C MET A 191 11.79 -10.41 -7.49
N ARG A 192 10.49 -10.63 -7.26
CA ARG A 192 9.51 -10.72 -8.37
C ARG A 192 8.93 -9.37 -8.79
N PHE A 193 8.75 -8.44 -7.86
CA PHE A 193 8.15 -7.14 -8.18
C PHE A 193 9.18 -6.10 -8.66
N ALA A 194 10.42 -6.13 -8.16
CA ALA A 194 11.47 -5.22 -8.62
C ALA A 194 11.84 -5.42 -10.10
N LEU A 195 11.70 -6.63 -10.65
CA LEU A 195 12.04 -6.92 -12.05
C LEU A 195 10.93 -6.61 -13.07
N CYS A 196 9.69 -6.36 -12.67
CA CYS A 196 8.61 -6.16 -13.65
C CYS A 196 8.57 -4.73 -14.23
N SER A 197 9.33 -3.78 -13.68
CA SER A 197 9.38 -2.38 -14.15
C SER A 197 10.61 -2.02 -14.99
N ILE A 198 11.56 -2.95 -15.21
CA ILE A 198 12.81 -2.66 -15.92
C ILE A 198 13.03 -3.70 -17.03
N ARG A 199 12.49 -3.37 -18.21
CA ARG A 199 12.88 -3.76 -19.58
C ARG A 199 13.24 -5.23 -19.91
N GLY A 200 12.62 -5.69 -20.99
CA GLY A 200 12.80 -7.01 -21.59
C GLY A 200 14.20 -7.38 -22.10
N ARG A 201 14.28 -8.66 -22.49
CA ARG A 201 15.40 -9.42 -23.08
C ARG A 201 16.50 -9.88 -22.10
N TYR A 202 16.37 -11.11 -21.62
CA TYR A 202 17.14 -12.30 -22.08
C TYR A 202 16.90 -13.46 -21.11
N TRP A 203 16.18 -14.49 -21.57
CA TRP A 203 16.19 -15.80 -20.93
C TRP A 203 17.41 -16.58 -21.46
N ARG A 204 18.29 -17.04 -20.58
CA ARG A 204 19.07 -18.27 -20.80
C ARG A 204 19.20 -19.04 -19.49
N LEU A 205 18.35 -20.07 -19.38
CA LEU A 205 18.48 -21.15 -18.41
C LEU A 205 19.80 -21.90 -18.66
N GLY A 206 20.63 -22.04 -17.63
CA GLY A 206 21.75 -22.98 -17.59
C GLY A 206 21.57 -23.96 -16.42
N ARG A 207 21.11 -25.17 -16.71
CA ARG A 207 21.24 -26.34 -15.83
C ARG A 207 22.68 -26.86 -15.90
N THR A 208 23.25 -27.26 -14.77
CA THR A 208 24.21 -28.38 -14.52
C THR A 208 24.85 -28.16 -13.15
N ARG A 209 25.21 -29.12 -12.31
CA ARG A 209 25.00 -30.57 -12.15
C ARG A 209 25.46 -30.85 -10.70
N LEU A 210 24.82 -31.79 -10.01
CA LEU A 210 25.40 -32.47 -8.84
C LEU A 210 26.78 -33.03 -9.20
N LEU A 211 27.76 -32.97 -8.29
CA LEU A 211 28.82 -33.96 -8.11
C LEU A 211 29.53 -33.79 -6.77
N HIS A 212 29.76 -34.94 -6.13
CA HIS A 212 30.44 -35.23 -4.87
C HIS A 212 31.76 -34.48 -4.62
N ARG A 213 32.02 -34.21 -3.33
CA ARG A 213 33.11 -34.82 -2.56
C ARG A 213 32.77 -34.85 -1.08
#